data_AF-A0AAV2HVP4-F1
#
_entry.id   AF-A0AAV2HVP4-F1
#
_cell.length_a   1.000
_cell.length_b   1.000
_cell.length_c   1.000
_cell.angle_alpha   90.00
_cell.angle_beta   90.00
_cell.angle_gamma   90.00
#
_symmetry.space_group_name_H-M   'P 1'
#
loop_
_entity.id
_entity.type
_entity.pdbx_description
1 polymer ?
#
loop_
_entity_poly.entity_id
_entity_poly.type
_entity_poly.pdbx_seq_one_letter_code
_entity_poly.pdbx_strand_id
1 'polypeptide(L)'
;MTRGCVIGEKSIMTCKPSHKTYRCSTYVETFYISKYHLVEMMEGEPDNRRPMKNLELKLWKTISMRQAIRMLLNELGGEQLTRSYVCNRMAEADLIDGNMTKEINVSPSEVAALILIQGYARNYFNDIRYMGPCIIPYYVQKIISEPERGPRVIFLCIKNEHSEEGSHEEHLVSELAMQDEDLGTDYDEE
;
A
#
# COMPACT_ATOMS: atom_id res chain seq x y z
N MET A 1 -9.67 21.86 -3.91
CA MET A 1 -9.66 20.57 -4.65
C MET A 1 -10.19 20.85 -6.04
N THR A 2 -9.72 20.13 -7.06
CA THR A 2 -10.11 20.35 -8.47
C THR A 2 -10.86 19.12 -9.00
N ARG A 3 -11.26 19.16 -10.28
CA ARG A 3 -11.93 18.04 -10.97
C ARG A 3 -11.14 16.73 -10.81
N GLY A 4 -11.86 15.62 -10.63
CA GLY A 4 -11.29 14.27 -10.51
C GLY A 4 -10.81 13.89 -9.11
N CYS A 5 -10.97 14.76 -8.11
CA CYS A 5 -10.61 14.42 -6.74
C CYS A 5 -11.67 13.52 -6.07
N VAL A 6 -11.21 12.51 -5.33
CA VAL A 6 -12.05 11.65 -4.48
C VAL A 6 -11.95 12.10 -3.02
N ILE A 7 -13.10 12.09 -2.33
CA ILE A 7 -13.27 12.46 -0.93
C ILE A 7 -13.98 11.33 -0.19
N GLY A 8 -13.63 11.12 1.08
CA GLY A 8 -14.31 10.17 1.98
C GLY A 8 -13.77 8.74 1.91
N GLU A 9 -12.86 8.44 0.97
CA GLU A 9 -12.33 7.10 0.78
C GLU A 9 -11.61 6.58 2.04
N LYS A 10 -10.79 7.41 2.69
CA LYS A 10 -10.07 7.01 3.92
C LYS A 10 -11.02 6.66 5.07
N SER A 11 -12.15 7.36 5.19
CA SER A 11 -13.13 7.05 6.23
C SER A 11 -13.80 5.71 6.02
N ILE A 12 -14.07 5.35 4.76
CA ILE A 12 -14.60 4.04 4.43
C ILE A 12 -13.53 2.97 4.71
N MET A 13 -12.29 3.18 4.25
CA MET A 13 -11.20 2.21 4.43
C MET A 13 -10.80 1.97 5.88
N THR A 14 -11.02 2.95 6.76
CA THR A 14 -10.66 2.86 8.18
C THR A 14 -11.85 2.56 9.08
N CYS A 15 -13.06 2.51 8.52
CA CYS A 15 -14.33 2.49 9.26
C CYS A 15 -14.42 3.58 10.34
N LYS A 16 -13.70 4.70 10.18
CA LYS A 16 -13.66 5.82 11.13
C LYS A 16 -14.17 7.11 10.48
N PRO A 17 -14.93 7.93 11.21
CA PRO A 17 -15.39 9.21 10.69
C PRO A 17 -14.20 10.13 10.36
N SER A 18 -14.32 10.88 9.27
CA SER A 18 -13.37 11.96 8.96
C SER A 18 -13.70 13.18 9.83
N HIS A 19 -12.69 13.79 10.43
CA HIS A 19 -12.81 15.08 11.10
C HIS A 19 -12.67 16.27 10.13
N LYS A 20 -12.53 16.02 8.82
CA LYS A 20 -12.36 17.07 7.81
C LYS A 20 -13.71 17.54 7.29
N THR A 21 -13.93 18.84 7.38
CA THR A 21 -15.06 19.52 6.72
C THR A 21 -14.61 20.02 5.35
N TYR A 22 -15.44 19.75 4.34
CA TYR A 22 -15.23 20.25 2.98
C TYR A 22 -16.31 21.27 2.66
N ARG A 23 -15.90 22.43 2.12
CA ARG A 23 -16.80 23.49 1.68
C ARG A 23 -16.56 23.79 0.21
N CYS A 24 -17.63 23.90 -0.56
CA CYS A 24 -17.56 24.30 -1.95
C CYS A 24 -17.31 25.80 -2.04
N SER A 25 -16.21 26.20 -2.69
CA SER A 25 -15.91 27.60 -3.00
C SER A 25 -16.69 28.10 -4.23
N THR A 26 -17.10 27.18 -5.09
CA THR A 26 -17.87 27.43 -6.32
C THR A 26 -18.95 26.36 -6.46
N TYR A 27 -19.83 26.50 -7.46
CA TYR A 27 -20.71 25.40 -7.87
C TYR A 27 -19.87 24.21 -8.33
N VAL A 28 -20.26 23.01 -7.89
CA VAL A 28 -19.59 21.74 -8.20
C VAL A 28 -20.63 20.67 -8.46
N GLU A 29 -20.32 19.77 -9.37
CA GLU A 29 -21.07 18.53 -9.59
C GLU A 29 -20.24 17.37 -9.07
N THR A 30 -20.89 16.42 -8.39
CA THR A 30 -20.21 15.30 -7.75
C THR A 30 -20.96 14.01 -7.99
N PHE A 31 -20.21 12.93 -8.26
CA PHE A 31 -20.74 11.58 -8.19
C PHE A 31 -20.70 11.08 -6.74
N TYR A 32 -21.82 10.55 -6.27
CA TYR A 32 -21.94 9.98 -4.94
C TYR A 32 -22.08 8.46 -5.03
N ILE A 33 -21.25 7.76 -4.27
CA ILE A 33 -21.33 6.31 -4.07
C ILE A 33 -21.57 6.08 -2.58
N SER A 34 -22.60 5.32 -2.24
CA SER A 34 -22.91 5.01 -0.85
C SER A 34 -21.87 4.06 -0.24
N LYS A 35 -21.67 4.13 1.08
CA LYS A 35 -20.82 3.16 1.81
C LYS A 35 -21.27 1.73 1.51
N TYR A 36 -22.57 1.48 1.51
CA TYR A 36 -23.15 0.15 1.29
C TYR A 36 -22.71 -0.45 -0.05
N HIS A 37 -22.88 0.28 -1.16
CA HIS A 37 -22.47 -0.23 -2.48
C HIS A 37 -20.95 -0.42 -2.55
N LEU A 38 -20.17 0.47 -1.95
CA LEU A 38 -18.72 0.34 -1.98
C LEU A 38 -18.23 -0.89 -1.20
N VAL A 39 -18.85 -1.17 -0.04
CA VAL A 39 -18.59 -2.35 0.78
C VAL A 39 -18.98 -3.64 0.04
N GLU A 40 -20.13 -3.63 -0.63
CA GLU A 40 -20.57 -4.75 -1.48
C GLU A 40 -19.55 -5.03 -2.60
N MET A 41 -19.09 -3.99 -3.30
CA MET A 41 -18.05 -4.11 -4.34
C MET A 41 -16.67 -4.52 -3.81
N MET A 42 -16.40 -4.33 -2.52
CA MET A 42 -15.18 -4.82 -1.84
C MET A 42 -15.34 -6.22 -1.26
N GLU A 43 -16.50 -6.86 -1.46
CA GLU A 43 -16.85 -8.17 -0.88
C GLU A 43 -16.84 -8.19 0.66
N GLY A 44 -17.20 -7.05 1.28
CA GLY A 44 -17.30 -6.90 2.73
C GLY A 44 -16.58 -5.67 3.26
N GLU A 45 -16.69 -5.46 4.57
CA GLU A 45 -16.00 -4.34 5.22
C GLU A 45 -14.48 -4.54 5.16
N PRO A 46 -13.70 -3.45 5.08
CA PRO A 46 -12.24 -3.52 5.25
C PRO A 46 -11.90 -4.12 6.61
N ASP A 47 -11.16 -5.23 6.60
CA ASP A 47 -10.77 -5.96 7.82
C ASP A 47 -9.26 -6.24 7.80
N ASN A 48 -8.63 -5.98 8.94
CA ASN A 48 -7.21 -6.18 9.22
C ASN A 48 -6.77 -7.65 9.13
N ARG A 49 -7.69 -8.61 9.19
CA ARG A 49 -7.37 -10.05 9.26
C ARG A 49 -7.34 -10.75 7.90
N ARG A 50 -7.92 -10.14 6.86
CA ARG A 50 -7.96 -10.71 5.51
C ARG A 50 -7.05 -9.90 4.57
N PRO A 51 -6.49 -10.50 3.51
CA PRO A 51 -5.76 -9.75 2.50
C PRO A 51 -6.67 -8.72 1.81
N MET A 52 -6.06 -7.62 1.37
CA MET A 52 -6.74 -6.61 0.55
C MET A 52 -7.09 -7.17 -0.83
N LYS A 53 -8.31 -6.91 -1.29
CA LYS A 53 -8.80 -7.36 -2.61
C LYS A 53 -8.99 -6.19 -3.56
N ASN A 54 -8.63 -6.37 -4.84
CA ASN A 54 -8.98 -5.54 -6.01
C ASN A 54 -9.29 -4.05 -5.72
N LEU A 55 -10.55 -3.72 -5.42
CA LEU A 55 -11.01 -2.35 -5.18
C LEU A 55 -10.40 -1.74 -3.91
N GLU A 56 -10.36 -2.49 -2.81
CA GLU A 56 -9.73 -2.07 -1.56
C GLU A 56 -8.25 -1.75 -1.77
N LEU A 57 -7.53 -2.57 -2.53
CA LEU A 57 -6.13 -2.33 -2.88
C LEU A 57 -5.96 -1.02 -3.68
N LYS A 58 -6.80 -0.80 -4.70
CA LYS A 58 -6.78 0.42 -5.52
C LYS A 58 -7.09 1.68 -4.71
N LEU A 59 -8.04 1.60 -3.78
CA LEU A 59 -8.38 2.69 -2.87
C LEU A 59 -7.21 3.00 -1.93
N TRP A 60 -6.60 1.98 -1.33
CA TRP A 60 -5.41 2.17 -0.50
C TRP A 60 -4.22 2.71 -1.27
N LYS A 61 -3.95 2.25 -2.50
CA LYS A 61 -2.90 2.82 -3.35
C LYS A 61 -3.15 4.31 -3.62
N THR A 62 -4.40 4.69 -3.93
CA THR A 62 -4.78 6.10 -4.13
C THR A 62 -4.60 6.96 -2.87
N ILE A 63 -5.01 6.45 -1.70
CA ILE A 63 -4.82 7.12 -0.40
C ILE A 63 -3.33 7.30 -0.12
N SER A 64 -2.56 6.23 -0.30
CA SER A 64 -1.13 6.15 -0.02
C SER A 64 -0.34 7.11 -0.88
N MET A 65 -0.55 7.12 -2.20
CA MET A 65 0.08 8.08 -3.10
C MET A 65 -0.24 9.51 -2.70
N ARG A 66 -1.50 9.83 -2.37
CA ARG A 66 -1.88 11.20 -1.95
C ARG A 66 -1.20 11.63 -0.66
N GLN A 67 -1.02 10.70 0.28
CA GLN A 67 -0.36 10.96 1.56
C GLN A 67 1.15 11.11 1.37
N ALA A 68 1.78 10.22 0.58
CA ALA A 68 3.18 10.25 0.22
C ALA A 68 3.57 11.51 -0.54
N ILE A 69 2.81 11.93 -1.57
CA ILE A 69 3.07 13.19 -2.31
C ILE A 69 3.16 14.38 -1.35
N ARG A 70 2.23 14.47 -0.39
CA ARG A 70 2.23 15.56 0.59
C ARG A 70 3.45 15.51 1.50
N MET A 71 3.84 14.33 1.95
CA MET A 71 5.01 14.17 2.82
C MET A 71 6.30 14.49 2.07
N LEU A 72 6.51 13.92 0.89
CA LEU A 72 7.71 14.14 0.08
C LEU A 72 7.87 15.62 -0.30
N LEU A 73 6.80 16.29 -0.72
CA LEU A 73 6.87 17.71 -1.06
C LEU A 73 7.07 18.62 0.17
N ASN A 74 6.65 18.19 1.37
CA ASN A 74 6.82 18.98 2.58
C ASN A 74 8.18 18.76 3.26
N GLU A 75 8.67 17.52 3.28
CA GLU A 75 9.90 17.11 3.99
C GLU A 75 11.14 17.19 3.09
N LEU A 76 11.00 16.90 1.80
CA LEU A 76 12.07 16.89 0.80
C LEU A 76 11.92 17.99 -0.27
N GLY A 77 10.97 18.91 -0.06
CA GLY A 77 10.66 20.00 -0.98
C GLY A 77 11.75 21.05 -1.08
N GLY A 78 12.87 20.69 -1.71
CA GLY A 78 13.81 21.64 -2.32
C GLY A 78 13.33 22.07 -3.71
N GLU A 79 14.03 23.01 -4.33
CA GLU A 79 13.67 23.62 -5.63
C GLU A 79 13.50 22.62 -6.80
N GLN A 80 13.99 21.39 -6.66
CA GLN A 80 14.00 20.40 -7.74
C GLN A 80 12.85 19.38 -7.69
N LEU A 81 12.10 19.27 -6.57
CA LEU A 81 11.09 18.23 -6.40
C LEU A 81 9.71 18.73 -6.87
N THR A 82 9.39 18.51 -8.15
CA THR A 82 8.06 18.86 -8.67
C THR A 82 7.03 17.78 -8.36
N ARG A 83 5.76 18.18 -8.20
CA ARG A 83 4.65 17.23 -8.01
C ARG A 83 4.57 16.20 -9.16
N SER A 84 4.79 16.63 -10.40
CA SER A 84 4.76 15.73 -11.57
C SER A 84 5.85 14.68 -11.51
N TYR A 85 7.07 15.07 -11.15
CA TYR A 85 8.18 14.13 -10.95
C TYR A 85 7.85 13.07 -9.89
N VAL A 86 7.35 13.53 -8.74
CA VAL A 86 6.96 12.66 -7.62
C VAL A 86 5.81 11.71 -8.02
N CYS A 87 4.82 12.20 -8.76
CA CYS A 87 3.73 11.36 -9.29
C CYS A 87 4.26 10.29 -10.26
N ASN A 88 5.16 10.65 -11.18
CA ASN A 88 5.73 9.70 -12.15
C ASN A 88 6.51 8.59 -11.43
N ARG A 89 7.35 8.95 -10.46
CA ARG A 89 8.10 7.96 -9.66
C ARG A 89 7.21 7.04 -8.83
N MET A 90 6.02 7.49 -8.44
CA MET A 90 5.07 6.67 -7.69
C MET A 90 4.07 5.89 -8.55
N ALA A 91 4.10 6.03 -9.88
CA ALA A 91 3.19 5.29 -10.75
C ALA A 91 3.32 3.76 -10.54
N GLU A 92 4.56 3.31 -10.41
CA GLU A 92 4.96 1.92 -10.20
C GLU A 92 5.17 1.58 -8.71
N ALA A 93 4.75 2.45 -7.80
CA ALA A 93 4.87 2.17 -6.38
C ALA A 93 4.00 0.98 -5.97
N ASP A 94 4.58 0.11 -5.15
CA ASP A 94 3.91 -1.07 -4.61
C ASP A 94 3.29 -0.75 -3.26
N LEU A 95 2.09 -1.28 -3.06
CA LEU A 95 1.43 -1.21 -1.77
C LEU A 95 1.71 -2.51 -1.01
N ILE A 96 2.37 -2.40 0.14
CA ILE A 96 2.65 -3.55 0.99
C ILE A 96 1.69 -3.54 2.18
N ASP A 97 1.01 -4.67 2.35
CA ASP A 97 0.11 -4.92 3.46
C ASP A 97 0.87 -5.49 4.65
N GLY A 98 1.26 -4.64 5.60
CA GLY A 98 2.05 -5.05 6.76
C GLY A 98 1.33 -6.03 7.68
N ASN A 99 0.00 -6.17 7.54
CA ASN A 99 -0.75 -7.20 8.27
C ASN A 99 -0.49 -8.61 7.73
N MET A 100 -0.29 -8.73 6.42
CA MET A 100 0.00 -10.00 5.75
C MET A 100 1.52 -10.23 5.65
N THR A 101 2.29 -9.17 5.45
CA THR A 101 3.75 -9.17 5.35
C THR A 101 4.35 -8.58 6.62
N LYS A 102 4.71 -9.45 7.58
CA LYS A 102 5.24 -9.03 8.88
C LYS A 102 6.64 -8.46 8.81
N GLU A 103 7.47 -8.91 7.87
CA GLU A 103 8.85 -8.47 7.72
C GLU A 103 9.08 -7.93 6.32
N ILE A 104 9.70 -6.76 6.24
CA ILE A 104 10.02 -6.08 4.97
C ILE A 104 11.52 -5.81 4.96
N ASN A 105 12.20 -6.41 3.99
CA ASN A 105 13.59 -6.10 3.71
C ASN A 105 13.65 -4.85 2.82
N VAL A 106 14.50 -3.92 3.19
CA VAL A 106 14.69 -2.65 2.50
C VAL A 106 16.10 -2.65 1.96
N SER A 107 16.25 -3.11 0.73
CA SER A 107 17.53 -3.04 0.04
C SER A 107 17.70 -1.64 -0.57
N PRO A 108 18.78 -0.91 -0.27
CA PRO A 108 19.04 0.40 -0.87
C PRO A 108 19.18 0.36 -2.40
N SER A 109 19.50 -0.80 -2.99
CA SER A 109 19.57 -0.97 -4.45
C SER A 109 18.20 -1.03 -5.10
N GLU A 110 17.20 -1.61 -4.42
CA GLU A 110 15.87 -1.89 -4.98
C GLU A 110 14.83 -0.86 -4.55
N VAL A 111 14.93 -0.34 -3.32
CA VAL A 111 13.94 0.54 -2.71
C VAL A 111 14.48 1.96 -2.63
N ALA A 112 13.89 2.86 -3.42
CA ALA A 112 14.17 4.28 -3.39
C ALA A 112 13.64 4.93 -2.10
N ALA A 113 12.43 4.54 -1.70
CA ALA A 113 11.82 5.03 -0.46
C ALA A 113 10.75 4.05 0.04
N LEU A 114 10.76 3.81 1.35
CA LEU A 114 9.68 3.11 2.04
C LEU A 114 8.93 4.11 2.92
N ILE A 115 7.62 4.20 2.73
CA ILE A 115 6.77 5.15 3.45
C ILE A 115 5.71 4.36 4.23
N LEU A 116 5.69 4.52 5.55
CA LEU A 116 4.63 3.98 6.39
C LEU A 116 3.44 4.94 6.33
N ILE A 117 2.35 4.53 5.69
CA ILE A 117 1.16 5.35 5.46
C ILE A 117 0.23 5.34 6.67
N GLN A 118 0.10 4.18 7.29
CA GLN A 118 -0.74 3.93 8.45
C GLN A 118 -0.22 2.74 9.25
N GLY A 119 -0.44 2.75 10.56
CA GLY A 119 -0.08 1.64 11.46
C GLY A 119 1.22 1.91 12.21
N TYR A 120 1.74 0.83 12.78
CA TYR A 120 2.96 0.82 13.57
C TYR A 120 3.94 -0.18 12.98
N ALA A 121 5.20 0.18 13.04
CA ALA A 121 6.29 -0.68 12.62
C ALA A 121 7.52 -0.42 13.49
N ARG A 122 8.46 -1.35 13.52
CA ARG A 122 9.74 -1.16 14.20
C ARG A 122 10.91 -1.58 13.33
N ASN A 123 12.05 -0.94 13.51
CA ASN A 123 13.31 -1.41 12.96
C ASN A 123 13.71 -2.71 13.67
N TYR A 124 14.08 -3.72 12.89
CA TYR A 124 14.50 -5.02 13.40
C TYR A 124 15.73 -4.95 14.31
N PHE A 125 16.70 -4.06 14.00
CA PHE A 125 18.02 -4.07 14.63
C PHE A 125 18.12 -3.26 15.93
N ASN A 126 17.38 -2.16 16.03
CA ASN A 126 17.50 -1.23 17.16
C ASN A 126 16.16 -0.97 17.88
N ASP A 127 15.11 -1.68 17.50
CA ASP A 127 13.76 -1.57 18.07
C ASP A 127 13.13 -0.17 18.04
N ILE A 128 13.70 0.76 17.26
CA ILE A 128 13.11 2.08 17.07
C ILE A 128 11.77 1.91 16.37
N ARG A 129 10.73 2.49 16.97
CA ARG A 129 9.35 2.40 16.48
C ARG A 129 9.01 3.59 15.60
N TYR A 130 8.23 3.29 14.56
CA TYR A 130 7.68 4.21 13.59
C TYR A 130 6.15 4.18 13.70
N MET A 131 5.55 5.37 13.63
CA MET A 131 4.10 5.54 13.62
C MET A 131 3.71 6.32 12.36
N GLY A 132 2.84 5.72 11.55
CA GLY A 132 2.42 6.32 10.29
C GLY A 132 1.50 7.54 10.49
N PRO A 133 1.54 8.54 9.58
CA PRO A 133 2.43 8.63 8.44
C PRO A 133 3.87 9.03 8.77
N CYS A 134 4.85 8.30 8.24
CA CYS A 134 6.26 8.72 8.26
C CYS A 134 7.06 8.10 7.12
N ILE A 135 8.10 8.80 6.67
CA ILE A 135 9.12 8.23 5.77
C ILE A 135 10.05 7.36 6.63
N ILE A 136 10.30 6.12 6.21
CA ILE A 136 11.28 5.25 6.87
C ILE A 136 12.68 5.70 6.43
N PRO A 137 13.61 5.96 7.36
CA PRO A 137 14.95 6.41 7.00
C PRO A 137 15.69 5.41 6.11
N TYR A 138 16.46 5.91 5.14
CA TYR A 138 17.16 5.11 4.13
C TYR A 138 18.15 4.07 4.70
N TYR A 139 18.67 4.30 5.91
CA TYR A 139 19.60 3.39 6.58
C TYR A 139 18.91 2.20 7.24
N VAL A 140 17.58 2.16 7.29
CA VAL A 140 16.84 1.04 7.85
C VAL A 140 16.76 -0.07 6.81
N GLN A 141 17.40 -1.20 7.09
CA GLN A 141 17.47 -2.34 6.16
C GLN A 141 16.34 -3.36 6.38
N LYS A 142 15.73 -3.40 7.56
CA LYS A 142 14.67 -4.36 7.88
C LYS A 142 13.65 -3.76 8.83
N ILE A 143 12.39 -3.83 8.42
CA ILE A 143 11.22 -3.35 9.17
C ILE A 143 10.35 -4.53 9.56
N ILE A 144 9.80 -4.48 10.77
CA ILE A 144 8.80 -5.42 11.27
C ILE A 144 7.49 -4.66 11.48
N SER A 145 6.42 -5.13 10.85
CA SER A 145 5.06 -4.61 11.02
C SER A 145 4.50 -5.00 12.40
N GLU A 146 3.79 -4.08 13.06
CA GLU A 146 3.14 -4.32 14.36
C GLU A 146 1.60 -4.19 14.27
N PRO A 147 0.90 -5.11 13.57
CA PRO A 147 -0.55 -5.00 13.33
C PRO A 147 -1.40 -5.07 14.61
N GLU A 148 -0.92 -5.75 15.65
CA GLU A 148 -1.62 -5.89 16.93
C GLU A 148 -1.74 -4.56 17.71
N ARG A 149 -0.96 -3.54 17.33
CA ARG A 149 -0.91 -2.26 18.04
C ARG A 149 -1.94 -1.24 17.58
N GLY A 150 -2.73 -1.54 16.54
CA GLY A 150 -3.85 -0.67 16.19
C GLY A 150 -4.35 -0.86 14.77
N PRO A 151 -4.35 0.21 13.94
CA PRO A 151 -4.94 0.14 12.61
C PRO A 151 -4.08 -0.71 11.67
N ARG A 152 -4.67 -1.14 10.55
CA ARG A 152 -3.96 -1.84 9.47
C ARG A 152 -2.65 -1.13 9.12
N VAL A 153 -1.58 -1.92 9.05
CA VAL A 153 -0.24 -1.46 8.69
C VAL A 153 -0.13 -1.43 7.18
N ILE A 154 0.08 -0.24 6.62
CA ILE A 154 0.14 -0.02 5.18
C ILE A 154 1.43 0.70 4.85
N PHE A 155 2.24 0.10 3.97
CA PHE A 155 3.41 0.74 3.40
C PHE A 155 3.20 1.05 1.93
N LEU A 156 3.80 2.14 1.49
CA LEU A 156 4.04 2.42 0.09
C LEU A 156 5.55 2.27 -0.17
N CYS A 157 5.90 1.34 -1.06
CA CYS A 157 7.26 1.09 -1.49
C CYS A 157 7.48 1.73 -2.86
N ILE A 158 8.46 2.63 -2.95
CA ILE A 158 8.89 3.25 -4.19
C ILE A 158 10.19 2.56 -4.60
N LYS A 159 10.20 1.93 -5.78
CA LYS A 159 11.36 1.22 -6.33
C LYS A 159 12.34 2.18 -6.99
N ASN A 160 13.60 1.77 -7.11
CA ASN A 160 14.59 2.44 -7.94
C ASN A 160 14.38 2.10 -9.42
N GLU A 161 14.71 3.03 -10.33
CA GLU A 161 14.58 2.83 -11.79
C GLU A 161 15.53 1.74 -12.34
N HIS A 162 16.47 1.23 -11.54
CA HIS A 162 17.43 0.19 -11.93
C HIS A 162 17.12 -1.22 -11.41
N SER A 163 15.97 -1.42 -10.76
CA SER A 163 15.48 -2.78 -10.48
C SER A 163 14.70 -3.30 -11.68
N GLU A 164 15.38 -3.49 -12.82
CA GLU A 164 14.86 -4.30 -13.91
C GLU A 164 15.08 -5.79 -13.59
N GLU A 165 13.97 -6.52 -13.69
CA GLU A 165 13.85 -7.96 -14.00
C GLU A 165 14.22 -9.00 -12.92
N GLY A 166 13.18 -9.71 -12.45
CA GLY A 166 13.28 -11.04 -11.84
C GLY A 166 12.99 -11.09 -10.33
N SER A 167 11.78 -11.48 -9.94
CA SER A 167 11.55 -12.29 -8.71
C SER A 167 10.07 -12.47 -8.32
N HIS A 168 9.14 -11.62 -8.78
CA HIS A 168 7.75 -11.74 -8.30
C HIS A 168 6.83 -12.64 -9.13
N GLU A 169 7.10 -12.88 -10.42
CA GLU A 169 6.32 -13.85 -11.21
C GLU A 169 6.83 -15.29 -11.06
N GLU A 170 8.11 -15.50 -10.74
CA GLU A 170 8.67 -16.86 -10.62
C GLU A 170 8.16 -17.61 -9.38
N HIS A 171 7.80 -16.91 -8.30
CA HIS A 171 7.23 -17.57 -7.12
C HIS A 171 5.79 -18.05 -7.30
N LEU A 172 4.97 -17.32 -8.08
CA LEU A 172 3.59 -17.72 -8.38
C LEU A 172 3.53 -18.86 -9.41
N VAL A 173 4.45 -18.87 -10.38
CA VAL A 173 4.52 -19.94 -11.38
C VAL A 173 5.13 -21.23 -10.79
N SER A 174 6.10 -21.10 -9.87
CA SER A 174 6.65 -22.25 -9.14
C SER A 174 5.63 -22.96 -8.25
N GLU A 175 4.72 -22.23 -7.59
CA GLU A 175 3.70 -22.84 -6.73
C GLU A 175 2.59 -23.53 -7.54
N LEU A 176 2.27 -23.03 -8.74
CA LEU A 176 1.29 -23.64 -9.63
C LEU A 176 1.85 -24.86 -10.39
N ALA A 177 3.12 -24.82 -10.82
CA ALA A 177 3.75 -25.95 -11.50
C ALA A 177 3.99 -27.17 -10.59
N MET A 178 4.06 -26.97 -9.27
CA MET A 178 4.21 -28.07 -8.31
C MET A 178 2.88 -28.75 -7.92
N GLN A 179 1.72 -28.25 -8.37
CA GLN A 179 0.43 -28.89 -8.10
C GLN A 179 -0.05 -29.83 -9.23
N ASP A 180 0.57 -29.77 -10.41
CA ASP A 180 0.16 -30.56 -11.57
C ASP A 180 0.97 -31.87 -11.76
N GLU A 181 2.05 -32.09 -11.00
CA GLU A 181 2.86 -33.32 -11.13
C GLU A 181 2.42 -34.50 -10.25
N ASP A 182 1.41 -34.34 -9.37
CA ASP A 182 0.97 -35.39 -8.43
C ASP A 182 -0.24 -36.22 -8.90
N LEU A 183 -0.62 -36.14 -10.18
CA LEU A 183 -1.69 -36.96 -10.78
C LEU A 183 -1.16 -37.81 -11.94
N GLY A 184 -0.31 -38.79 -11.63
CA GLY A 184 0.10 -39.76 -12.62
C GLY A 184 0.90 -40.92 -12.07
N THR A 185 0.22 -41.95 -11.55
CA THR A 185 0.45 -43.37 -11.84
C THR A 185 -0.38 -44.22 -10.88
N ASP A 186 -1.38 -44.92 -11.40
CA ASP A 186 -1.79 -46.25 -10.93
C ASP A 186 -2.51 -46.93 -12.10
N TYR A 187 -1.71 -47.53 -12.97
CA TYR A 187 -2.12 -48.63 -13.83
C TYR A 187 -1.27 -49.84 -13.44
N ASP A 188 -1.89 -51.02 -13.55
CA ASP A 188 -1.39 -52.39 -13.35
C ASP A 188 -1.66 -52.94 -11.93
N GLU A 189 -2.15 -54.15 -11.70
CA GLU A 189 -2.60 -55.30 -12.50
C GLU A 189 -3.31 -56.27 -11.51
N GLU A 190 -4.45 -56.87 -11.90
CA GLU A 190 -4.86 -58.29 -11.66
C GLU A 190 -6.29 -58.57 -12.17
#